data_AF-A0A1Y3ATN6-F1
#
_entry.id   AF-A0A1Y3ATN6-F1
#
_cell.length_a   1.000
_cell.length_b   1.000
_cell.length_c   1.000
_cell.angle_alpha   90.00
_cell.angle_beta   90.00
_cell.angle_gamma   90.00
#
_symmetry.space_group_name_H-M   'P 1'
#
loop_
_entity.id
_entity.type
_entity.pdbx_description
1 polymer ?
#
loop_
_entity_poly.entity_id
_entity_poly.type
_entity_poly.pdbx_seq_one_letter_code
_entity_poly.pdbx_strand_id
1 'polypeptide(L)' 'MLTYNIPNGKLNRGLSVVISYRILCPNATENEMNMARLIGWCMEMFQTSFLLIDDIMDQSITRRRQTCWYRLVSQ' A
#
# COMPACT_ATOMS: atom_id res chain seq x y z
N MET A 1 7.78 -10.08 3.88
CA MET A 1 6.38 -9.61 4.05
C MET A 1 6.14 -8.28 3.36
N LEU A 2 6.83 -7.18 3.73
CA LEU A 2 6.64 -5.86 3.10
C LEU A 2 6.91 -5.84 1.58
N THR A 3 8.07 -6.32 1.16
CA THR A 3 8.48 -6.40 -0.26
C THR A 3 7.62 -7.35 -1.10
N TYR A 4 7.00 -8.33 -0.47
CA TYR A 4 6.15 -9.31 -1.13
C TYR A 4 4.74 -8.75 -1.37
N ASN A 5 4.17 -8.10 -0.36
CA ASN A 5 2.77 -7.72 -0.40
C ASN A 5 2.56 -6.31 -0.94
N ILE A 6 3.42 -5.35 -0.63
CA ILE A 6 3.15 -3.91 -0.89
C ILE A 6 3.37 -3.49 -2.35
N PRO A 7 4.51 -3.79 -3.01
CA PRO A 7 4.84 -3.21 -4.32
C PRO A 7 3.93 -3.68 -5.46
N ASN A 8 3.35 -4.88 -5.33
CA ASN A 8 2.59 -5.54 -6.40
C ASN A 8 1.15 -5.00 -6.58
N GLY A 9 0.82 -3.90 -5.91
CA GLY A 9 -0.49 -3.25 -5.98
C GLY A 9 -0.57 -2.21 -7.10
N LYS A 10 -1.75 -1.60 -7.27
CA LYS A 10 -1.94 -0.47 -8.20
C LYS A 10 -1.33 0.84 -7.68
N LEU A 11 -1.00 0.91 -6.38
CA LEU A 11 -0.49 2.10 -5.69
C LEU A 11 -1.42 3.33 -5.73
N ASN A 12 -2.68 3.15 -6.11
CA ASN A 12 -3.63 4.24 -6.29
C ASN A 12 -3.89 5.03 -4.99
N ARG A 13 -3.89 4.39 -3.82
CA ARG A 13 -4.18 5.07 -2.55
C ARG A 13 -3.01 5.96 -2.16
N GLY A 14 -1.80 5.44 -2.25
CA GLY A 14 -0.58 6.21 -2.00
C GLY A 14 -0.40 7.36 -2.99
N LEU A 15 -0.61 7.11 -4.28
CA LEU A 15 -0.55 8.16 -5.31
C LEU A 15 -1.63 9.22 -5.13
N SER A 16 -2.85 8.82 -4.72
CA SER A 16 -3.94 9.76 -4.45
C SER A 16 -3.55 10.77 -3.37
N VAL A 17 -2.84 10.36 -2.32
CA VAL A 17 -2.35 11.28 -1.27
C VAL A 17 -1.41 12.32 -1.86
N VAL A 18 -0.40 11.88 -2.62
CA VAL A 18 0.63 12.76 -3.19
C VAL A 18 0.02 13.73 -4.20
N ILE A 19 -0.85 13.23 -5.09
CA ILE A 19 -1.50 14.04 -6.12
C ILE A 19 -2.45 15.05 -5.49
N SER A 20 -3.29 14.61 -4.54
CA SER A 20 -4.24 15.51 -3.86
C SER A 20 -3.50 16.59 -3.08
N TYR A 21 -2.42 16.24 -2.38
CA TYR A 21 -1.62 17.23 -1.65
C TYR A 21 -1.02 18.28 -2.59
N ARG A 22 -0.47 17.86 -3.74
CA ARG A 22 0.06 18.79 -4.75
C ARG A 22 -1.01 19.72 -5.33
N ILE A 23 -2.23 19.22 -5.54
CA ILE A 23 -3.34 20.04 -6.06
C ILE A 23 -3.83 21.04 -5.01
N LEU A 24 -3.97 20.60 -3.76
CA LEU A 24 -4.51 21.41 -2.66
C LEU A 24 -3.48 22.41 -2.11
N CYS A 25 -2.19 22.07 -2.18
CA CYS A 25 -1.07 22.89 -1.73
C CYS A 25 -0.10 23.16 -2.90
N PRO A 26 -0.46 24.03 -3.86
CA PRO A 26 0.35 24.25 -5.07
C PRO A 26 1.74 24.85 -4.79
N ASN A 27 1.91 25.53 -3.66
CA ASN A 27 3.18 26.13 -3.23
C ASN A 27 3.94 25.24 -2.22
N ALA A 28 3.60 23.97 -2.10
CA ALA A 28 4.27 23.05 -1.19
C ALA A 28 5.78 22.99 -1.49
N THR A 29 6.57 23.08 -0.42
CA THR A 29 8.01 22.88 -0.47
C THR A 29 8.35 21.42 -0.80
N GLU A 30 9.58 21.16 -1.24
CA GLU A 30 10.01 19.78 -1.50
C GLU A 30 9.99 18.91 -0.22
N ASN A 31 10.22 19.52 0.95
CA ASN A 31 10.12 18.82 2.24
C ASN A 31 8.68 18.38 2.53
N GLU A 32 7.71 19.25 2.29
CA GLU A 32 6.28 18.92 2.44
C GLU A 32 5.84 17.86 1.43
N MET A 33 6.30 17.95 0.18
CA MET A 33 6.07 16.92 -0.83
C MET A 33 6.70 15.58 -0.44
N ASN A 34 7.88 15.57 0.19
CA ASN A 34 8.50 14.36 0.72
C ASN A 34 7.68 13.75 1.86
N MET A 35 7.12 14.56 2.76
CA MET A 35 6.19 14.07 3.78
C MET A 35 4.92 13.48 3.14
N ALA A 36 4.35 14.12 2.12
CA ALA A 36 3.19 13.58 1.41
C ALA A 36 3.49 12.21 0.75
N ARG A 37 4.68 12.04 0.17
CA ARG A 37 5.14 10.73 -0.37
C ARG A 37 5.28 9.68 0.73
N LEU A 38 5.84 10.06 1.87
CA LEU A 38 5.98 9.16 3.03
C LEU A 38 4.59 8.71 3.54
N ILE A 39 3.65 9.64 3.70
CA ILE A 39 2.26 9.33 4.08
C ILE A 39 1.58 8.45 3.03
N GLY A 40 1.83 8.69 1.74
CA GLY A 40 1.35 7.84 0.66
C GLY A 40 1.81 6.38 0.82
N TRP A 41 3.07 6.15 1.18
CA TRP A 41 3.57 4.81 1.50
C TRP A 41 2.94 4.23 2.76
N CYS A 42 2.73 5.03 3.81
CA CYS A 42 2.00 4.61 5.01
C CYS A 42 0.58 4.15 4.68
N MET A 43 -0.11 4.83 3.76
CA MET A 43 -1.45 4.44 3.31
C MET A 43 -1.45 3.12 2.54
N GLU A 44 -0.45 2.85 1.70
CA GLU A 44 -0.33 1.54 1.03
C GLU A 44 0.02 0.42 2.01
N MET A 45 0.85 0.70 3.02
CA MET A 45 1.11 -0.25 4.11
C MET A 45 -0.17 -0.57 4.89
N PHE A 46 -0.95 0.45 5.24
CA PHE A 46 -2.21 0.31 5.96
C PHE A 46 -3.26 -0.46 5.13
N GLN A 47 -3.40 -0.17 3.84
CA GLN A 47 -4.27 -0.97 2.98
C GLN A 47 -3.81 -2.43 2.88
N THR A 48 -2.49 -2.65 2.82
CA THR A 48 -1.92 -4.00 2.68
C THR A 48 -2.13 -4.82 3.95
N SER A 49 -2.12 -4.22 5.15
CA SER A 49 -2.43 -4.95 6.38
C SER A 49 -3.86 -5.49 6.37
N PHE A 50 -4.84 -4.72 5.91
CA PHE A 50 -6.22 -5.22 5.76
C PHE A 50 -6.31 -6.37 4.77
N LEU A 51 -5.61 -6.29 3.62
CA LEU A 51 -5.62 -7.38 2.64
C LEU A 51 -5.04 -8.68 3.21
N LEU A 52 -4.04 -8.59 4.09
CA LEU A 52 -3.47 -9.78 4.73
C LEU A 52 -4.47 -10.42 5.70
N ILE A 53 -5.18 -9.61 6.48
CA ILE A 53 -6.21 -10.09 7.41
C ILE A 53 -7.38 -10.69 6.62
N ASP A 54 -7.85 -9.99 5.57
CA ASP A 54 -8.88 -10.44 4.62
C ASP A 54 -8.52 -11.79 3.99
N ASP A 55 -7.30 -11.92 3.47
CA ASP A 55 -6.82 -13.17 2.87
C ASP A 55 -6.87 -14.35 3.87
N ILE A 56 -6.57 -14.10 5.15
CA ILE A 56 -6.63 -15.13 6.21
C ILE A 56 -8.08 -15.48 6.56
N MET A 57 -8.94 -14.46 6.78
CA MET A 57 -10.35 -14.65 7.14
C MET A 57 -11.12 -15.41 6.06
N ASP A 58 -10.89 -15.06 4.79
CA ASP A 58 -11.58 -15.65 3.64
C ASP A 58 -10.89 -16.92 3.12
N GLN A 59 -9.79 -17.34 3.75
CA GLN A 59 -8.95 -18.44 3.29
C GLN A 59 -8.52 -18.30 1.81
N SER A 60 -8.24 -17.08 1.37
CA SER A 60 -7.90 -16.78 -0.02
C SER A 60 -6.63 -17.53 -0.48
N ILE A 61 -6.61 -17.92 -1.76
CA ILE A 61 -5.48 -18.66 -2.36
C ILE A 61 -4.47 -17.70 -3.00
N THR A 62 -4.97 -16.68 -3.71
CA THR A 62 -4.13 -15.74 -4.46
C THR A 62 -4.52 -14.29 -4.23
N ARG A 63 -3.50 -13.42 -4.20
CA ARG A 63 -3.63 -11.97 -4.13
C ARG A 63 -2.59 -11.34 -5.04
N ARG A 64 -2.98 -10.32 -5.81
CA ARG A 64 -2.09 -9.61 -6.75
C ARG A 64 -1.32 -10.57 -7.68
N ARG A 65 -2.02 -11.63 -8.15
CA ARG A 65 -1.48 -12.70 -9.02
C ARG A 65 -0.37 -13.55 -8.39
N GLN A 66 -0.25 -13.54 -7.06
CA GLN A 66 0.71 -14.34 -6.30
C GLN A 66 -0.03 -15.13 -5.21
N THR A 67 0.58 -16.19 -4.69
CA THR A 67 0.02 -16.94 -3.55
C THR A 67 -0.12 -16.02 -2.34
N CYS A 68 -1.27 -16.08 -1.64
CA CYS A 68 -1.49 -15.28 -0.43
C CYS A 68 -0.40 -15.54 0.60
N TRP A 69 0.16 -14.47 1.18
CA TRP A 69 1.37 -14.54 2.01
C TRP A 69 1.25 -15.53 3.17
N TYR A 70 0.09 -15.63 3.83
CA TYR A 70 -0.10 -16.53 4.98
C TYR A 70 0.04 -18.02 4.62
N ARG A 71 -0.16 -18.38 3.34
CA ARG A 71 0.02 -19.75 2.84
C ARG A 71 1.48 -20.09 2.51
N LEU A 72 2.36 -19.09 2.40
CA LEU A 72 3.80 -19.30 2.20
C LEU A 72 4.52 -19.67 3.49
N VAL A 73 3.94 -19.32 4.65
CA VAL A 73 4.52 -19.58 5.97
C VAL A 73 4.21 -21.00 6.45
N SER A 74 3.28 -21.70 5.79
CA SER A 74 2.85 -23.07 6.11
C SER A 74 3.50 -24.16 5.25
N GLN A 75 4.61 -23.86 4.56
CA GLN A 75 5.52 -24.85 3.94
C GLN A 75 6.88 -24.77 4.62
#